data_AF-A0A832DVT9-F1
#
_entry.id   AF-A0A832DVT9-F1
#
_cell.length_a   1.000
_cell.length_b   1.000
_cell.length_c   1.000
_cell.angle_alpha   90.00
_cell.angle_beta   90.00
_cell.angle_gamma   90.00
#
_symmetry.space_group_name_H-M   'P 1'
#
loop_
_entity.id
_entity.type
_entity.pdbx_description
1 polymer ?
#
loop_
_entity_poly.entity_id
_entity_poly.type
_entity_poly.pdbx_seq_one_letter_code
_entity_poly.pdbx_strand_id
1 'polypeptide(L)'
;MSDTSLSIGLARFLRMAFIGVAMTAGLILATGALNGHGPGAVAASMARLGGKLHAPNLGLLAAAPIQIQIHVAAVSVALAIGIVLMLGLKGNAVHRALGWIWVVAMATAAISSLFIHRANGGGFSLLHLFAGWTLIALPMGVFAARKHNVRLHGRTMTGMFVGGLLIAGAFAFMPGRLMWQVVFG
;
A
#
# COMPACT_ATOMS: atom_id res chain seq x y z
N MET A 1 -27.91 3.82 -19.97
CA MET A 1 -26.85 4.12 -18.98
C MET A 1 -25.55 3.58 -19.56
N SER A 2 -24.55 4.41 -19.82
CA SER A 2 -23.31 3.98 -20.48
C SER A 2 -22.36 3.30 -19.48
N ASP A 3 -21.89 2.10 -19.84
CA ASP A 3 -21.01 1.23 -19.04
C ASP A 3 -19.61 1.83 -18.75
N THR A 4 -19.32 3.02 -19.26
CA THR A 4 -18.09 3.80 -19.01
C THR A 4 -18.02 4.46 -17.63
N SER A 5 -19.12 4.50 -16.87
CA SER A 5 -19.18 5.24 -15.60
C SER A 5 -18.63 4.50 -14.37
N LEU A 6 -18.41 3.18 -14.47
CA LEU A 6 -18.06 2.36 -13.31
C LEU A 6 -16.56 2.24 -13.12
N SER A 7 -15.72 2.14 -14.15
CA SER A 7 -14.26 2.10 -13.99
C SER A 7 -13.69 3.47 -13.65
N ILE A 8 -12.64 3.55 -12.83
CA ILE A 8 -12.04 4.86 -12.55
C ILE A 8 -11.32 5.40 -13.80
N GLY A 9 -11.06 4.56 -14.81
CA GLY A 9 -10.31 4.93 -16.02
C GLY A 9 -8.82 5.05 -15.75
N LEU A 10 -7.98 4.74 -16.75
CA LEU A 10 -6.52 4.76 -16.61
C LEU A 10 -6.01 6.13 -16.14
N ALA A 11 -6.54 7.23 -16.69
CA ALA A 11 -6.13 8.58 -16.32
C ALA A 11 -6.37 8.90 -14.84
N ARG A 12 -7.51 8.48 -14.28
CA ARG A 12 -7.80 8.70 -12.85
C ARG A 12 -6.98 7.78 -11.97
N PHE A 13 -6.77 6.52 -12.39
CA PHE A 13 -5.88 5.59 -11.69
C PHE A 13 -4.45 6.16 -11.60
N LEU A 14 -3.91 6.64 -12.73
CA LEU A 14 -2.59 7.27 -12.79
C LEU A 14 -2.53 8.53 -11.90
N ARG A 15 -3.58 9.37 -11.92
CA ARG A 15 -3.67 10.53 -11.02
C ARG A 15 -3.64 10.12 -9.54
N MET A 16 -4.34 9.05 -9.17
CA MET A 16 -4.37 8.57 -7.80
C MET A 16 -3.04 7.95 -7.36
N ALA A 17 -2.39 7.20 -8.26
CA ALA A 17 -1.04 6.69 -8.04
C ALA A 17 -0.04 7.84 -7.88
N PHE A 18 -0.10 8.85 -8.75
CA PHE A 18 0.74 10.04 -8.66
C PHE A 18 0.51 10.80 -7.35
N ILE A 19 -0.74 11.02 -6.94
CA ILE A 19 -1.05 11.67 -5.65
C ILE A 19 -0.46 10.85 -4.50
N GLY A 20 -0.60 9.51 -4.51
CA GLY A 20 -0.03 8.64 -3.50
C GLY A 20 1.50 8.79 -3.40
N VAL A 21 2.19 8.72 -4.55
CA VAL A 21 3.65 8.89 -4.63
C VAL A 21 4.08 10.29 -4.17
N ALA A 22 3.40 11.34 -4.62
CA ALA A 22 3.69 12.72 -4.26
C ALA A 22 3.45 12.99 -2.76
N MET A 23 2.39 12.43 -2.17
CA MET A 23 2.14 12.52 -0.73
C MET A 23 3.23 11.83 0.09
N THR A 24 3.67 10.64 -0.33
CA THR A 24 4.79 9.95 0.33
C THR A 24 6.08 10.77 0.21
N ALA A 25 6.41 11.27 -0.98
CA ALA A 25 7.57 12.13 -1.18
C ALA A 25 7.51 13.41 -0.31
N GLY A 26 6.34 14.04 -0.23
CA GLY A 26 6.11 15.20 0.63
C GLY A 26 6.31 14.90 2.12
N LEU A 27 5.79 13.78 2.61
CA LEU A 27 6.00 13.35 4.00
C LEU A 27 7.47 13.03 4.32
N ILE A 28 8.18 12.41 3.38
CA ILE A 28 9.62 12.14 3.50
C ILE A 28 10.41 13.45 3.62
N LEU A 29 10.16 14.41 2.72
CA LEU A 29 10.82 15.72 2.74
C LEU A 29 10.48 16.50 4.02
N ALA A 30 9.22 16.49 4.45
CA ALA A 30 8.80 17.16 5.68
C ALA A 30 9.45 16.54 6.92
N THR A 31 9.55 15.21 6.98
CA THR A 31 10.21 14.50 8.10
C THR A 31 11.70 14.81 8.13
N GLY A 32 12.38 14.83 6.97
CA GLY A 32 13.79 15.21 6.91
C GLY A 32 14.02 16.66 7.33
N ALA A 33 13.17 17.59 6.89
CA ALA A 33 13.22 18.99 7.30
C ALA A 33 13.06 19.17 8.82
N LEU A 34 12.13 18.42 9.44
CA LEU A 34 11.93 18.42 10.89
C LEU A 34 13.14 17.85 11.67
N ASN A 35 13.94 16.98 11.04
CA ASN A 35 15.16 16.42 11.62
C ASN A 35 16.41 17.24 11.25
N GLY A 36 16.26 18.52 10.87
CA GLY A 36 17.38 19.40 10.56
C GLY A 36 18.05 19.16 9.19
N HIS A 37 17.50 18.27 8.36
CA HIS A 37 17.98 18.03 7.01
C HIS A 37 17.17 18.87 6.03
N GLY A 38 17.80 19.88 5.40
CA GLY A 38 17.11 20.67 4.38
C GLY A 38 16.54 19.77 3.26
N PRO A 39 15.43 20.14 2.59
CA PRO A 39 14.82 19.32 1.54
C PRO A 39 15.80 18.95 0.41
N GLY A 40 16.77 19.82 0.13
CA GLY A 40 17.88 19.52 -0.79
C GLY A 40 18.85 18.44 -0.29
N ALA A 41 19.08 18.31 1.02
CA ALA A 41 19.92 17.26 1.61
C ALA A 41 19.21 15.89 1.60
N VAL A 42 17.90 15.88 1.82
CA VAL A 42 17.06 14.67 1.72
C VAL A 42 16.94 14.20 0.26
N ALA A 43 16.76 15.15 -0.68
CA ALA A 43 16.78 14.84 -2.10
C ALA A 43 18.17 14.39 -2.58
N ALA A 44 19.23 15.03 -2.10
CA ALA A 44 20.61 14.65 -2.44
C ALA A 44 21.02 13.30 -1.85
N SER A 45 20.54 12.93 -0.65
CA SER A 45 20.78 11.59 -0.10
C SER A 45 20.05 10.53 -0.92
N MET A 46 18.81 10.77 -1.34
CA MET A 46 18.07 9.90 -2.28
C MET A 46 18.77 9.79 -3.64
N ALA A 47 19.33 10.89 -4.15
CA ALA A 47 20.05 10.91 -5.43
C ALA A 47 21.42 10.19 -5.37
N ARG A 48 22.11 10.27 -4.22
CA ARG A 48 23.36 9.53 -3.96
C ARG A 48 23.11 8.04 -3.69
N LEU A 49 21.90 7.72 -3.28
CA LEU A 49 21.38 6.37 -3.04
C LEU A 49 20.93 5.67 -4.34
N GLY A 50 21.36 6.15 -5.52
CA GLY A 50 21.24 5.47 -6.81
C GLY A 50 21.98 4.13 -6.81
N GLY A 51 21.43 3.16 -6.07
CA GLY A 51 21.86 1.78 -6.05
C GLY A 51 21.80 1.25 -7.47
N LYS A 52 22.83 0.50 -7.86
CA LYS A 52 22.84 -0.20 -9.14
C LYS A 52 21.60 -1.09 -9.17
N LEU A 53 20.76 -0.97 -10.20
CA LEU A 53 19.60 -1.84 -10.35
C LEU A 53 20.08 -3.29 -10.34
N HIS A 54 19.80 -4.00 -9.26
CA HIS A 54 20.11 -5.41 -9.09
C HIS A 54 18.80 -6.18 -8.99
N ALA A 55 18.84 -7.49 -9.26
CA ALA A 55 17.68 -8.33 -9.03
C ALA A 55 17.31 -8.30 -7.53
N PRO A 56 16.01 -8.30 -7.18
CA PRO A 56 15.60 -8.27 -5.78
C PRO A 56 16.25 -9.41 -4.98
N ASN A 57 16.93 -9.07 -3.89
CA ASN A 57 17.58 -10.06 -3.02
C ASN A 57 16.54 -10.74 -2.13
N LEU A 58 15.89 -11.77 -2.66
CA LEU A 58 14.88 -12.55 -1.95
C LEU A 58 15.44 -13.28 -0.72
N GLY A 59 16.76 -13.46 -0.61
CA GLY A 59 17.41 -14.04 0.56
C GLY A 59 17.20 -13.22 1.83
N LEU A 60 17.17 -11.88 1.71
CA LEU A 60 16.86 -10.99 2.84
C LEU A 60 15.42 -11.15 3.32
N LEU A 61 14.48 -11.41 2.40
CA LEU A 61 13.09 -11.67 2.74
C LEU A 61 12.92 -13.06 3.37
N ALA A 62 13.61 -14.07 2.85
CA ALA A 62 13.60 -15.43 3.40
C ALA A 62 14.17 -15.50 4.83
N ALA A 63 15.15 -14.65 5.15
CA ALA A 63 15.72 -14.52 6.49
C ALA A 63 14.87 -13.65 7.45
N ALA A 64 13.85 -12.95 6.94
CA ALA A 64 12.99 -12.11 7.76
C ALA A 64 12.02 -12.97 8.62
N PRO A 65 11.56 -12.47 9.78
CA PRO A 65 10.54 -13.14 10.58
C PRO A 65 9.28 -13.46 9.77
N ILE A 66 8.62 -14.56 10.13
CA ILE A 66 7.49 -15.11 9.38
C ILE A 66 6.35 -14.10 9.16
N GLN A 67 6.07 -13.23 10.14
CA GLN A 67 5.06 -12.18 10.01
C GLN A 67 5.39 -11.16 8.90
N ILE A 68 6.68 -10.88 8.64
CA ILE A 68 7.10 -10.00 7.54
C ILE A 68 6.91 -10.71 6.20
N GLN A 69 7.28 -12.00 6.12
CA GLN A 69 7.09 -12.79 4.90
C GLN A 69 5.62 -12.89 4.51
N ILE A 70 4.76 -13.22 5.47
CA ILE A 70 3.30 -13.27 5.29
C ILE A 70 2.76 -11.91 4.88
N HIS A 71 3.20 -10.83 5.53
CA HIS A 71 2.77 -9.48 5.21
C HIS A 71 3.12 -9.11 3.76
N VAL A 72 4.38 -9.31 3.35
CA VAL A 72 4.85 -8.98 2.00
C VAL A 72 4.12 -9.81 0.94
N ALA A 73 3.91 -11.10 1.19
CA ALA A 73 3.13 -11.96 0.29
C ALA A 73 1.68 -11.47 0.15
N ALA A 74 1.02 -11.18 1.27
CA ALA A 74 -0.35 -10.69 1.29
C ALA A 74 -0.52 -9.33 0.60
N VAL A 75 0.40 -8.38 0.86
CA VAL A 75 0.42 -7.06 0.19
C VAL A 75 0.64 -7.22 -1.31
N SER A 76 1.52 -8.14 -1.74
CA SER A 76 1.77 -8.38 -3.17
C SER A 76 0.53 -8.88 -3.90
N VAL A 77 -0.19 -9.84 -3.29
CA VAL A 77 -1.46 -10.35 -3.82
C VAL A 77 -2.53 -9.25 -3.83
N ALA A 78 -2.67 -8.51 -2.74
CA ALA A 78 -3.64 -7.41 -2.63
C ALA A 78 -3.36 -6.30 -3.64
N LEU A 79 -2.09 -5.97 -3.91
CA LEU A 79 -1.70 -4.97 -4.89
C LEU A 79 -2.05 -5.43 -6.31
N ALA A 80 -1.64 -6.65 -6.69
CA ALA A 80 -1.92 -7.18 -8.01
C ALA A 80 -3.43 -7.25 -8.31
N ILE A 81 -4.21 -7.83 -7.40
CA ILE A 81 -5.67 -7.92 -7.55
C ILE A 81 -6.32 -6.53 -7.50
N GLY A 82 -5.84 -5.65 -6.61
CA GLY A 82 -6.35 -4.29 -6.50
C GLY A 82 -6.19 -3.51 -7.81
N ILE A 83 -5.04 -3.60 -8.48
CA ILE A 83 -4.81 -2.99 -9.79
C ILE A 83 -5.84 -3.49 -10.80
N VAL A 84 -6.03 -4.81 -10.90
CA VAL A 84 -6.98 -5.43 -11.82
C VAL A 84 -8.43 -4.96 -11.54
N LEU A 85 -8.85 -4.93 -10.27
CA LEU A 85 -10.18 -4.47 -9.87
C LEU A 85 -10.39 -2.97 -10.13
N MET A 86 -9.35 -2.16 -9.97
CA MET A 86 -9.39 -0.73 -10.23
C MET A 86 -9.49 -0.40 -11.72
N LEU A 87 -8.82 -1.18 -12.57
CA LEU A 87 -8.75 -0.95 -14.02
C LEU A 87 -10.05 -1.27 -14.77
N GLY A 88 -10.93 -2.14 -14.26
CA GLY A 88 -12.24 -2.27 -14.92
C GLY A 88 -13.11 -3.46 -14.60
N LEU A 89 -12.64 -4.49 -13.89
CA LEU A 89 -13.53 -5.59 -13.52
C LEU A 89 -14.55 -5.12 -12.49
N LYS A 90 -15.81 -4.91 -12.90
CA LYS A 90 -16.88 -4.41 -12.04
C LYS A 90 -18.19 -5.14 -12.32
N GLY A 91 -18.97 -5.38 -11.26
CA GLY A 91 -20.35 -5.85 -11.37
C GLY A 91 -20.56 -7.30 -11.83
N ASN A 92 -19.51 -8.07 -12.11
CA ASN A 92 -19.60 -9.47 -12.55
C ASN A 92 -19.10 -10.47 -11.48
N ALA A 93 -19.30 -11.77 -11.73
CA ALA A 93 -18.86 -12.84 -10.81
C ALA A 93 -17.36 -12.79 -10.53
N VAL A 94 -16.56 -12.40 -11.53
CA VAL A 94 -15.09 -12.26 -11.42
C VAL A 94 -14.73 -11.14 -10.43
N HIS A 95 -15.39 -9.99 -10.49
CA HIS A 95 -15.21 -8.90 -9.52
C HIS A 95 -15.48 -9.38 -8.10
N ARG A 96 -16.53 -10.19 -7.89
CA ARG A 96 -16.86 -10.72 -6.57
C ARG A 96 -15.82 -11.72 -6.07
N ALA A 97 -15.37 -12.64 -6.93
CA ALA A 97 -14.34 -13.61 -6.58
C ALA A 97 -13.00 -12.93 -6.23
N LEU A 98 -12.51 -12.06 -7.12
CA LEU A 98 -11.30 -11.29 -6.89
C LEU A 98 -11.44 -10.34 -5.69
N GLY A 99 -12.61 -9.73 -5.50
CA GLY A 99 -12.90 -8.88 -4.35
C GLY A 99 -12.78 -9.63 -3.02
N TRP A 100 -13.24 -10.88 -2.93
CA TRP A 100 -13.06 -11.70 -1.73
C TRP A 100 -11.60 -12.08 -1.49
N ILE A 101 -10.87 -12.47 -2.54
CA ILE A 101 -9.42 -12.76 -2.41
C ILE A 101 -8.68 -11.49 -1.94
N TRP A 102 -9.02 -10.33 -2.50
CA TRP A 102 -8.46 -9.04 -2.08
C TRP A 102 -8.77 -8.71 -0.62
N VAL A 103 -10.01 -8.94 -0.17
CA VAL A 103 -10.41 -8.74 1.23
C VAL A 103 -9.60 -9.63 2.17
N VAL A 104 -9.45 -10.92 1.86
CA VAL A 104 -8.64 -11.83 2.67
C VAL A 104 -7.17 -11.38 2.69
N ALA A 105 -6.60 -11.05 1.53
CA ALA A 105 -5.22 -10.57 1.44
C ALA A 105 -5.00 -9.28 2.24
N MET A 106 -5.91 -8.31 2.16
CA MET A 106 -5.84 -7.06 2.92
C MET A 106 -5.95 -7.30 4.43
N ALA A 107 -6.84 -8.21 4.87
CA ALA A 107 -6.97 -8.57 6.27
C ALA A 107 -5.68 -9.26 6.78
N THR A 108 -5.13 -10.21 6.03
CA THR A 108 -3.86 -10.87 6.36
C THR A 108 -2.72 -9.87 6.44
N ALA A 109 -2.60 -8.94 5.49
CA ALA A 109 -1.60 -7.89 5.50
C ALA A 109 -1.75 -6.99 6.74
N ALA A 110 -2.96 -6.51 7.04
CA ALA A 110 -3.21 -5.65 8.18
C ALA A 110 -2.93 -6.37 9.51
N ILE A 111 -3.42 -7.59 9.70
CA ILE A 111 -3.19 -8.38 10.93
C ILE A 111 -1.70 -8.66 11.12
N SER A 112 -1.02 -9.18 10.10
CA SER A 112 0.42 -9.47 10.19
C SER A 112 1.25 -8.22 10.49
N SER A 113 0.86 -7.06 9.95
CA SER A 113 1.56 -5.80 10.20
C SER A 113 1.51 -5.33 11.66
N LEU A 114 0.48 -5.72 12.43
CA LEU A 114 0.38 -5.40 13.85
C LEU A 114 1.48 -6.08 14.69
N PHE A 115 2.13 -7.11 14.14
CA PHE A 115 3.25 -7.81 14.79
C PHE A 115 4.62 -7.32 14.30
N ILE A 116 4.69 -6.32 13.41
CA ILE A 116 5.93 -5.78 12.84
C ILE A 116 6.37 -4.52 13.59
N HIS A 117 7.13 -4.71 14.67
CA HIS A 117 7.52 -3.63 15.60
C HIS A 117 8.83 -2.90 15.25
N ARG A 118 9.38 -3.08 14.04
CA ARG A 118 10.75 -2.60 13.71
C ARG A 118 10.88 -1.10 13.47
N ALA A 119 9.77 -0.37 13.26
CA ALA A 119 9.80 0.99 12.73
C ALA A 119 9.95 2.12 13.77
N ASN A 120 9.71 1.86 15.05
CA ASN A 120 9.68 2.88 16.12
C ASN A 120 10.36 2.38 17.41
N GLY A 121 11.60 1.88 17.32
CA GLY A 121 12.33 1.36 18.48
C GLY A 121 11.67 0.16 19.17
N GLY A 122 10.81 -0.59 18.48
CA GLY A 122 10.01 -1.68 19.07
C GLY A 122 8.55 -1.30 19.39
N GLY A 123 8.16 -0.03 19.28
CA GLY A 123 6.81 0.45 19.59
C GLY A 123 5.85 0.52 18.38
N PHE A 124 4.59 0.83 18.68
CA PHE A 124 3.58 1.16 17.67
C PHE A 124 4.01 2.40 16.86
N SER A 125 3.72 2.38 15.57
CA SER A 125 4.03 3.47 14.63
C SER A 125 2.76 3.92 13.90
N LEU A 126 2.83 5.03 13.17
CA LEU A 126 1.75 5.47 12.27
C LEU A 126 1.26 4.36 11.33
N LEU A 127 2.14 3.44 10.92
CA LEU A 127 1.79 2.29 10.08
C LEU A 127 0.84 1.29 10.80
N HIS A 128 0.95 1.17 12.12
CA HIS A 128 0.02 0.34 12.91
C HIS A 128 -1.37 0.97 13.02
N LEU A 129 -1.44 2.31 13.10
CA LEU A 129 -2.72 3.01 13.04
C LEU A 129 -3.40 2.79 11.68
N PHE A 130 -2.62 2.79 10.58
CA PHE A 130 -3.13 2.42 9.25
C PHE A 130 -3.64 0.98 9.18
N ALA A 131 -2.97 0.05 9.84
CA ALA A 131 -3.43 -1.34 9.94
C ALA A 131 -4.77 -1.44 10.69
N GLY A 132 -4.88 -0.79 11.85
CA GLY A 132 -6.12 -0.73 12.62
C GLY A 132 -7.28 -0.09 11.82
N TRP A 133 -7.00 1.02 11.14
CA TRP A 133 -7.98 1.65 10.24
C TRP A 133 -8.41 0.71 9.11
N THR A 134 -7.49 -0.03 8.50
CA THR A 134 -7.79 -1.01 7.46
C THR A 134 -8.72 -2.10 7.98
N LEU A 135 -8.47 -2.64 9.17
CA LEU A 135 -9.31 -3.68 9.79
C LEU A 135 -10.74 -3.22 10.10
N ILE A 136 -10.94 -1.91 10.29
CA ILE A 136 -12.27 -1.32 10.49
C ILE A 136 -12.92 -0.97 9.14
N ALA A 137 -12.17 -0.35 8.23
CA ALA A 137 -12.65 0.09 6.91
C ALA A 137 -13.05 -1.08 6.01
N LEU A 138 -12.33 -2.19 6.07
CA LEU A 138 -12.55 -3.36 5.24
C LEU A 138 -13.94 -3.99 5.43
N PRO A 139 -14.38 -4.37 6.64
CA PRO A 139 -15.74 -4.88 6.85
C PRO A 139 -16.80 -3.83 6.55
N MET A 140 -16.57 -2.54 6.81
CA MET A 140 -17.50 -1.47 6.41
C MET A 140 -17.67 -1.41 4.88
N GLY A 141 -16.59 -1.54 4.12
CA GLY A 141 -16.62 -1.57 2.66
C GLY A 141 -17.36 -2.80 2.11
N VAL A 142 -17.21 -3.96 2.75
CA VAL A 142 -17.95 -5.18 2.40
C VAL A 142 -19.43 -5.04 2.76
N PHE A 143 -19.76 -4.48 3.92
CA PHE A 143 -21.14 -4.22 4.34
C PHE A 143 -21.85 -3.26 3.38
N ALA A 144 -21.17 -2.19 2.95
CA ALA A 144 -21.68 -1.27 1.95
C ALA A 144 -22.03 -1.99 0.62
N ALA A 145 -21.20 -2.94 0.17
CA ALA A 145 -21.51 -3.76 -1.01
C ALA A 145 -22.76 -4.63 -0.80
N ARG A 146 -22.90 -5.26 0.38
CA ARG A 146 -24.07 -6.08 0.72
C ARG A 146 -25.37 -5.27 0.79
N LYS A 147 -25.28 -4.01 1.20
CA LYS A 147 -26.40 -3.05 1.18
C LYS A 147 -26.62 -2.40 -0.19
N HIS A 148 -25.93 -2.87 -1.23
CA HIS A 148 -25.97 -2.30 -2.59
C HIS A 148 -25.57 -0.81 -2.65
N ASN A 149 -24.86 -0.30 -1.63
CA ASN A 149 -24.30 1.05 -1.63
C ASN A 149 -22.95 1.05 -2.35
N VAL A 150 -23.01 0.98 -3.68
CA VAL A 150 -21.84 0.90 -4.57
C VAL A 150 -20.92 2.11 -4.41
N ARG A 151 -21.47 3.29 -4.15
CA ARG A 151 -20.69 4.52 -3.97
C ARG A 151 -19.82 4.48 -2.72
N LEU A 152 -20.39 4.04 -1.59
CA LEU A 152 -19.63 3.89 -0.35
C LEU A 152 -18.62 2.75 -0.47
N HIS A 153 -19.03 1.59 -0.99
CA HIS A 153 -18.11 0.47 -1.26
C HIS A 153 -16.91 0.92 -2.09
N GLY A 154 -17.15 1.55 -3.24
CA GLY A 154 -16.11 2.02 -4.14
C GLY A 154 -15.18 3.03 -3.47
N ARG A 155 -15.71 4.01 -2.73
CA ARG A 155 -14.88 4.98 -1.99
C ARG A 155 -14.00 4.31 -0.94
N THR A 156 -14.56 3.41 -0.15
CA THR A 156 -13.83 2.73 0.93
C THR A 156 -12.74 1.81 0.37
N MET A 157 -13.05 0.97 -0.63
CA MET A 157 -12.07 0.08 -1.26
C MET A 157 -10.95 0.86 -1.96
N THR A 158 -11.31 1.92 -2.67
CA THR A 158 -10.33 2.78 -3.34
C THR A 158 -9.44 3.52 -2.32
N GLY A 159 -10.01 3.99 -1.22
CA GLY A 159 -9.26 4.62 -0.13
C GLY A 159 -8.23 3.68 0.50
N MET A 160 -8.60 2.43 0.76
CA MET A 160 -7.66 1.42 1.26
C MET A 160 -6.60 1.03 0.22
N PHE A 161 -6.95 0.96 -1.06
CA PHE A 161 -5.96 0.71 -2.12
C PHE A 161 -4.91 1.83 -2.18
N VAL A 162 -5.32 3.10 -2.19
CA VAL A 162 -4.37 4.22 -2.24
C VAL A 162 -3.61 4.37 -0.93
N GLY A 163 -4.29 4.40 0.21
CA GLY A 163 -3.65 4.61 1.52
C GLY A 163 -2.84 3.40 1.99
N GLY A 164 -3.47 2.23 2.01
CA GLY A 164 -2.91 1.01 2.58
C GLY A 164 -1.93 0.27 1.68
N LEU A 165 -2.05 0.40 0.34
CA LEU A 165 -1.12 -0.28 -0.57
C LEU A 165 -0.13 0.70 -1.21
N LEU A 166 -0.59 1.81 -1.80
CA LEU A 166 0.33 2.71 -2.50
C LEU A 166 1.15 3.57 -1.52
N ILE A 167 0.49 4.30 -0.63
CA ILE A 167 1.17 5.21 0.31
C ILE A 167 1.98 4.41 1.32
N ALA A 168 1.35 3.48 2.06
CA ALA A 168 2.06 2.65 3.03
C ALA A 168 3.12 1.74 2.39
N GLY A 169 2.87 1.21 1.19
CA GLY A 169 3.87 0.47 0.42
C GLY A 169 5.08 1.32 0.08
N ALA A 170 4.89 2.56 -0.38
CA ALA A 170 5.99 3.48 -0.66
C ALA A 170 6.82 3.79 0.60
N PHE A 171 6.19 3.88 1.78
CA PHE A 171 6.94 3.98 3.05
C PHE A 171 7.83 2.77 3.32
N ALA A 172 7.45 1.56 2.90
CA ALA A 172 8.28 0.37 3.07
C ALA A 172 9.58 0.44 2.27
N PHE A 173 9.57 1.15 1.13
CA PHE A 173 10.73 1.41 0.26
C PHE A 173 11.48 2.70 0.62
N MET A 174 11.38 3.21 1.85
CA MET A 174 12.29 4.27 2.29
C MET A 174 13.68 3.72 2.61
N PRO A 175 14.77 4.49 2.38
CA PRO A 175 16.12 4.11 2.77
C PRO A 175 16.21 3.70 4.23
N GLY A 176 16.96 2.63 4.49
CA GLY A 176 17.09 2.04 5.82
C GLY A 176 16.01 1.03 6.19
N ARG A 177 15.00 0.79 5.34
CA ARG A 177 14.02 -0.29 5.53
C ARG A 177 14.37 -1.54 4.75
N LEU A 178 13.78 -2.67 5.16
CA LEU A 178 14.04 -3.97 4.56
C LEU A 178 13.76 -3.98 3.05
N MET A 179 12.61 -3.45 2.61
CA MET A 179 12.26 -3.48 1.18
C MET A 179 13.17 -2.59 0.33
N TRP A 180 13.76 -1.54 0.92
CA TRP A 180 14.83 -0.78 0.27
C TRP A 180 16.05 -1.67 0.01
N GLN A 181 16.53 -2.39 1.02
CA GLN A 181 17.70 -3.28 0.88
C GLN A 181 17.44 -4.44 -0.09
N VAL A 182 16.21 -4.94 -0.14
CA VAL A 182 15.82 -6.01 -1.07
C VAL A 182 15.95 -5.54 -2.52
N VAL A 183 15.63 -4.29 -2.85
CA VAL A 183 15.52 -3.82 -4.25
C VAL A 183 16.65 -2.89 -4.70
N PHE A 184 17.26 -2.13 -3.78
CA PHE A 184 18.25 -1.08 -4.05
C PHE A 184 19.56 -1.22 -3.26
N GLY A 185 19.71 -2.29 -2.47
CA GLY A 185 20.82 -2.50 -1.54
C GLY A 185 22.07 -3.17 -2.12
#